data_AF-A0A961MFH3-F1
#
_entry.id   AF-A0A961MFH3-F1
#
_cell.length_a   1.000
_cell.length_b   1.000
_cell.length_c   1.000
_cell.angle_alpha   90.00
_cell.angle_beta   90.00
_cell.angle_gamma   90.00
#
_symmetry.space_group_name_H-M   'P 1'
#
loop_
_entity.id
_entity.type
_entity.pdbx_description
1 polymer ?
#
loop_
_entity_poly.entity_id
_entity_poly.type
_entity_poly.pdbx_seq_one_letter_code
_entity_poly.pdbx_strand_id
1 'polypeptide(L)' 'MVIRFHAPQGRDYPTALAELRAGRKLTHWIWWIFPQLTSLGHSPRAVEYGLRDLDEARAYL' A
#
# COMPACT_ATOMS: atom_id res chain seq x y z
N MET A 1 10.20 -2.82 10.41
CA MET A 1 9.79 -1.45 10.77
C MET A 1 8.97 -0.87 9.62
N VAL A 2 7.66 -0.78 9.81
CA VAL A 2 6.63 -0.53 8.76
C VAL A 2 6.36 0.98 8.56
N ILE A 3 7.20 1.84 9.14
CA ILE A 3 6.96 3.29 9.24
C ILE A 3 6.65 3.99 7.91
N ARG A 4 7.18 3.49 6.78
CA ARG A 4 6.96 4.08 5.45
C ARG A 4 5.48 4.07 5.04
N PHE A 5 4.68 3.16 5.58
CA PHE A 5 3.27 3.03 5.24
C PHE A 5 2.36 4.01 6.00
N HIS A 6 2.73 4.40 7.22
CA HIS A 6 1.83 5.09 8.14
C HIS A 6 1.41 6.49 7.67
N ALA A 7 2.35 7.31 7.21
CA ALA A 7 2.05 8.66 6.75
C ALA A 7 1.09 8.69 5.54
N PRO A 8 1.35 7.95 4.44
CA PRO A 8 0.42 7.93 3.31
C PRO A 8 -0.90 7.22 3.63
N GLN A 9 -0.90 6.19 4.49
CA GLN A 9 -2.15 5.60 5.00
C GLN A 9 -2.99 6.61 5.79
N GLY A 10 -2.38 7.37 6.70
CA GLY A 10 -3.09 8.38 7.49
C GLY A 10 -3.75 9.46 6.62
N ARG A 11 -3.12 9.81 5.49
CA ARG A 11 -3.68 10.75 4.52
C ARG A 11 -4.81 10.13 3.69
N ASP A 12 -4.61 8.92 3.17
CA ASP A 12 -5.41 8.39 2.06
C ASP A 12 -6.41 7.29 2.47
N TYR A 13 -6.36 6.78 3.71
CA TYR A 13 -7.27 5.75 4.19
C TYR A 13 -8.76 6.13 4.08
N PRO A 14 -9.21 7.35 4.44
CA PRO A 14 -10.62 7.73 4.27
C PRO A 14 -11.08 7.64 2.81
N THR A 15 -10.24 8.08 1.87
CA THR A 15 -10.51 8.01 0.43
C THR A 15 -10.54 6.57 -0.06
N ALA A 16 -9.56 5.76 0.32
CA ALA A 16 -9.51 4.35 -0.04
C ALA A 16 -10.76 3.59 0.46
N LEU A 17 -11.16 3.83 1.71
CA LEU A 17 -12.35 3.21 2.29
C LEU A 17 -13.64 3.63 1.58
N ALA A 18 -13.77 4.91 1.22
CA ALA A 18 -14.92 5.41 0.48
C ALA A 18 -15.01 4.79 -0.92
N GLU A 19 -13.90 4.70 -1.65
CA GLU A 19 -13.84 4.09 -2.97
C GLU A 19 -14.13 2.58 -2.95
N LEU A 20 -13.60 1.87 -1.95
CA LEU A 20 -13.88 0.44 -1.76
C LEU A 20 -15.37 0.21 -1.45
N ARG A 21 -15.98 1.02 -0.59
CA ARG A 21 -17.43 0.95 -0.30
C ARG A 21 -18.29 1.28 -1.51
N ALA A 22 -17.82 2.19 -2.37
CA ALA A 22 -18.46 2.50 -3.64
C ALA A 22 -18.23 1.42 -4.73
N GLY A 23 -17.41 0.40 -4.45
CA GLY A 23 -17.10 -0.69 -5.38
C GLY A 23 -16.20 -0.29 -6.55
N ARG A 24 -15.56 0.88 -6.50
CA ARG A 24 -14.73 1.37 -7.60
C ARG A 24 -13.56 2.19 -7.08
N LYS A 25 -12.35 1.70 -7.35
CA LYS A 25 -11.10 2.43 -7.13
C LYS A 25 -10.91 3.53 -8.18
N LEU A 26 -10.61 4.74 -7.73
CA LEU A 26 -10.47 5.94 -8.57
C LEU A 26 -9.13 6.65 -8.36
N THR A 27 -8.55 6.61 -7.16
CA THR A 27 -7.34 7.40 -6.84
C THR A 27 -6.13 6.53 -6.50
N HIS A 28 -5.00 7.17 -6.19
CA HIS A 28 -3.66 6.58 -6.16
C HIS A 28 -3.22 6.20 -4.74
N TRP A 29 -3.80 5.14 -4.16
CA TRP A 29 -3.45 4.68 -2.79
C TRP A 29 -3.03 3.21 -2.68
N ILE A 30 -3.06 2.45 -3.77
CA ILE A 30 -2.95 0.98 -3.72
C ILE A 30 -1.65 0.49 -3.08
N TRP A 31 -0.54 1.18 -3.35
CA TRP A 31 0.79 0.71 -2.95
C TRP A 31 0.98 0.67 -1.43
N TRP A 32 0.35 1.55 -0.67
CA TRP A 32 0.49 1.58 0.80
C TRP A 32 -0.71 1.02 1.55
N ILE A 33 -1.87 0.85 0.91
CA ILE A 33 -3.05 0.21 1.50
C ILE A 33 -3.05 -1.31 1.26
N PHE A 34 -2.65 -1.74 0.06
CA PHE A 34 -2.51 -3.16 -0.32
C PHE A 34 -1.17 -3.37 -1.03
N PRO A 35 -0.04 -3.32 -0.30
CA PRO A 35 1.27 -3.53 -0.88
C PRO A 35 1.42 -4.95 -1.44
N GLN A 36 2.24 -5.06 -2.48
CA GLN A 36 2.64 -6.33 -3.08
C GLN A 36 4.14 -6.57 -2.87
N LEU A 37 4.66 -7.74 -3.26
CA LEU A 37 6.10 -7.97 -3.23
C LEU A 37 6.84 -6.99 -4.16
N THR A 38 7.99 -6.50 -3.73
CA THR A 38 8.84 -5.59 -4.51
C THR A 38 9.20 -6.16 -5.89
N SER A 39 9.29 -7.49 -6.01
CA SER A 39 9.60 -8.18 -7.26
C SER A 39 8.49 -8.16 -8.32
N LEU A 40 7.26 -7.77 -7.97
CA LEU A 40 6.11 -7.82 -8.87
C LEU A 40 5.88 -6.52 -9.65
N GLY A 41 6.49 -5.41 -9.23
CA GLY A 41 6.26 -4.10 -9.85
C GLY A 41 7.53 -3.34 -10.15
N HIS A 42 7.52 -2.60 -11.27
CA HIS A 42 8.67 -1.82 -11.75
C HIS A 42 8.53 -0.31 -11.56
N SER A 43 7.36 0.18 -11.15
CA SER A 43 7.17 1.62 -10.94
C SER A 43 7.89 2.08 -9.67
N PRO A 44 8.34 3.34 -9.58
CA PRO A 44 9.02 3.85 -8.39
C PRO A 44 8.22 3.62 -7.09
N ARG A 45 6.89 3.79 -7.13
CA ARG A 45 6.01 3.51 -5.98
C ARG A 45 5.89 2.02 -5.66
N ALA A 46 5.89 1.16 -6.67
CA ALA A 46 5.85 -0.29 -6.44
C ALA A 46 7.16 -0.79 -5.80
N VAL A 47 8.29 -0.17 -6.11
CA VAL A 47 9.58 -0.45 -5.46
C VAL A 47 9.61 0.12 -4.05
N GLU A 48 9.24 1.39 -3.86
CA GLU A 48 9.26 2.09 -2.57
C GLU A 48 8.35 1.43 -1.50
N TYR A 49 7.13 1.06 -1.89
CA TYR A 49 6.14 0.47 -0.99
C TYR A 49 6.02 -1.05 -1.14
N GLY A 50 6.88 -1.67 -1.94
CA GLY A 50 6.93 -3.13 -2.07
C GLY A 50 7.40 -3.78 -0.77
N LEU A 51 6.85 -4.96 -0.47
CA LEU A 51 7.32 -5.82 0.61
C LEU A 51 8.49 -6.67 0.08
N ARG A 52 9.61 -6.68 0.81
CA ARG A 52 10.83 -7.37 0.36
C ARG A 52 10.68 -8.89 0.43
N ASP A 53 10.05 -9.38 1.49
CA ASP A 53 10.03 -10.79 1.85
C ASP A 53 8.83 -11.12 2.76
N LEU A 54 8.69 -12.40 3.11
CA LEU A 54 7.62 -12.91 3.97
C LEU A 54 7.69 -12.32 5.39
N ASP A 55 8.89 -12.07 5.92
CA ASP A 55 9.04 -11.55 7.28
C ASP A 55 8.60 -10.08 7.36
N GLU A 56 8.87 -9.29 6.33
CA GLU A 56 8.32 -7.94 6.21
C GLU A 56 6.81 -7.96 5.99
N ALA A 57 6.29 -8.90 5.19
CA ALA A 57 4.85 -9.07 5.03
C ALA A 57 4.16 -9.42 6.36
N ARG A 58 4.78 -10.28 7.19
CA ARG A 58 4.29 -10.58 8.55
C ARG A 58 4.34 -9.36 9.47
N ALA A 59 5.40 -8.57 9.37
CA ALA A 59 5.53 -7.36 10.18
C ALA A 59 4.53 -6.26 9.77
N TYR A 60 4.00 -6.29 8.53
CA TYR A 60 2.99 -5.36 8.03
C TYR A 60 1.58 -5.62 8.61
N LEU A 61 1.30 -6.86 9.00
CA LEU A 61 0.04 -7.27 9.65
C LEU A 61 0.01 -6.86 11.12
#